data_AF-A0A4U0X3E6-F1
#
_entry.id   AF-A0A4U0X3E6-F1
#
_cell.length_a   1.000
_cell.length_b   1.000
_cell.length_c   1.000
_cell.angle_alpha   90.00
_cell.angle_beta   90.00
_cell.angle_gamma   90.00
#
_symmetry.space_group_name_H-M   'P 1'
#
loop_
_entity.id
_entity.type
_entity.pdbx_description
1 polymer ?
#
loop_
_entity_poly.entity_id
_entity_poly.type
_entity_poly.pdbx_seq_one_letter_code
_entity_poly.pdbx_strand_id
1 'polypeptide(L)'
;MEDEVPMPYFHQAQEQEEGHQSGGNSISGSSTVGAGANEERSHFQYHFLAIIALRRLIARIHNVIHECERAMQSEPLWQGSGSLEKEPDGSTTGTHAHQKLATSTVQAASESFDDYGGPPVAVIREMVRQLDSWRALLPRPLQWSDNDKFDFPATDPMTRRPNEPLFSVDQGPIPIGHRYNLDVVTAQLRTRFYYARFMTYRPFVYKALHFPELMTPDDCNCCALAIKSVCLWPLAMAPPKNKKRLVPHMFAWTQSFMGILLILRMTTANDCLSRIVDEAHVVGRQEIESTMDIMLDWMRDVKQVDGIAEWSWGILEPLYGLQPE
;
A
#
# COMPACT_ATOMS: atom_id res chain seq x y z
N MET A 1 27.40 14.87 -6.72
CA MET A 1 27.49 14.81 -5.24
C MET A 1 26.64 13.65 -4.83
N GLU A 2 27.26 12.49 -4.78
CA GLU A 2 26.65 11.21 -4.41
C GLU A 2 26.58 11.16 -2.89
N ASP A 3 25.37 11.01 -2.36
CA ASP A 3 25.10 10.91 -0.93
C ASP A 3 25.20 9.44 -0.51
N GLU A 4 26.43 8.91 -0.48
CA GLU A 4 26.74 7.64 0.16
C GLU A 4 26.68 7.81 1.67
N VAL A 5 25.53 7.48 2.26
CA VAL A 5 25.42 7.31 3.71
C VAL A 5 26.13 5.99 4.08
N PRO A 6 27.22 6.00 4.87
CA PRO A 6 27.92 4.78 5.24
C PRO A 6 27.04 3.93 6.16
N MET A 7 26.70 2.73 5.72
CA MET A 7 26.15 1.69 6.59
C MET A 7 27.17 1.38 7.68
N PRO A 8 26.82 1.48 8.98
CA PRO A 8 27.74 1.07 10.02
C PRO A 8 27.87 -0.45 9.99
N TYR A 9 29.05 -0.93 9.56
CA TYR A 9 29.48 -2.31 9.76
C TYR A 9 29.63 -2.54 11.27
N PHE A 10 28.79 -3.42 11.83
CA PHE A 10 28.97 -3.89 13.20
C PHE A 10 29.46 -5.33 13.17
N HIS A 11 30.67 -5.50 13.71
CA HIS A 11 31.32 -6.78 13.91
C HIS A 11 30.39 -7.76 14.64
N GLN A 12 30.19 -8.94 14.06
CA GLN A 12 29.87 -10.13 14.84
C GLN A 12 30.94 -10.22 15.94
N ALA A 13 30.52 -10.11 17.20
CA ALA A 13 31.36 -10.50 18.32
C ALA A 13 31.61 -12.00 18.18
N GLN A 14 32.71 -12.38 17.53
CA GLN A 14 33.36 -13.66 17.76
C GLN A 14 33.88 -13.61 19.20
N GLU A 15 33.14 -14.20 20.13
CA GLU A 15 33.70 -14.55 21.43
C GLU A 15 34.80 -15.59 21.19
N GLN A 16 36.04 -15.18 21.47
CA GLN A 16 37.22 -16.03 21.49
C GLN A 16 37.05 -17.11 22.55
N GLU A 17 37.05 -18.38 22.10
CA GLU A 17 37.41 -19.51 22.96
C GLU A 17 38.90 -19.39 23.33
N GLU A 18 39.19 -18.78 24.48
CA GLU A 18 40.43 -19.05 25.21
C GLU A 18 40.06 -19.54 26.60
N GLY A 19 40.23 -20.85 26.79
CA GLY A 19 39.85 -21.54 28.02
C GLY A 19 40.74 -21.15 29.19
N HIS A 20 40.14 -21.05 30.39
CA HIS A 20 40.78 -21.33 31.67
C HIS A 20 39.76 -22.01 32.59
N GLN A 21 40.03 -23.28 32.92
CA GLN A 21 39.37 -24.00 33.99
C GLN A 21 39.73 -23.35 35.33
N SER A 22 38.74 -22.95 36.12
CA SER A 22 38.75 -23.17 37.57
C SER A 22 37.36 -22.99 38.16
N GLY A 23 36.95 -23.96 38.99
CA GLY A 23 35.59 -24.12 39.48
C GLY A 23 35.11 -23.02 40.44
N GLY A 24 33.81 -22.75 40.38
CA GLY A 24 33.09 -21.92 41.32
C GLY A 24 31.59 -22.17 41.18
N ASN A 25 31.05 -22.93 42.12
CA ASN A 25 29.66 -23.36 42.19
C ASN A 25 28.77 -22.15 42.55
N SER A 26 27.90 -21.68 41.67
CA SER A 26 26.84 -20.72 42.04
C SER A 26 25.69 -20.63 41.04
N ILE A 27 24.53 -21.14 41.48
CA ILE A 27 23.17 -20.65 41.27
C ILE A 27 22.78 -20.32 39.81
N SER A 28 22.00 -21.23 39.21
CA SER A 28 21.28 -21.04 37.96
C SER A 28 20.25 -19.91 38.08
N GLY A 29 20.69 -18.67 37.85
CA GLY A 29 19.83 -17.54 37.50
C GLY A 29 19.46 -17.63 36.02
N SER A 30 18.18 -17.81 35.75
CA SER A 30 17.61 -17.89 34.40
C SER A 30 17.97 -16.67 33.55
N SER A 31 18.86 -16.84 32.58
CA SER A 31 19.24 -15.87 31.53
C SER A 31 18.18 -15.74 30.41
N THR A 32 16.90 -15.92 30.74
CA THR A 32 15.79 -15.81 29.77
C THR A 32 15.35 -14.37 29.53
N VAL A 33 15.62 -13.46 30.47
CA VAL A 33 15.15 -12.05 30.39
C VAL A 33 15.96 -11.23 29.37
N GLY A 34 17.25 -11.54 29.19
CA GLY A 34 18.14 -10.80 28.27
C GLY A 34 17.97 -11.18 26.80
N ALA A 35 17.74 -12.45 26.50
CA ALA A 35 17.56 -12.93 25.12
C ALA A 35 16.26 -12.41 24.51
N GLY A 36 15.15 -12.46 25.26
CA GLY A 36 13.85 -11.94 24.80
C GLY A 36 13.88 -10.43 24.55
N ALA A 37 14.50 -9.64 25.44
CA ALA A 37 14.60 -8.19 25.26
C ALA A 37 15.40 -7.77 24.01
N ASN A 38 16.40 -8.57 23.61
CA ASN A 38 17.23 -8.29 22.45
C ASN A 38 16.49 -8.60 21.14
N GLU A 39 15.82 -9.76 21.07
CA GLU A 39 14.96 -10.16 19.94
C GLU A 39 13.77 -9.19 19.76
N GLU A 40 13.21 -8.71 20.86
CA GLU A 40 12.14 -7.70 20.90
C GLU A 40 12.59 -6.32 20.40
N ARG A 41 13.80 -5.86 20.77
CA ARG A 41 14.36 -4.60 20.25
C ARG A 41 14.60 -4.70 18.75
N SER A 42 15.08 -5.85 18.28
CA SER A 42 15.23 -6.11 16.85
C SER A 42 13.89 -6.06 16.11
N HIS A 43 12.80 -6.57 16.71
CA HIS A 43 11.46 -6.52 16.12
C HIS A 43 10.97 -5.09 15.81
N PHE A 44 11.11 -4.15 16.75
CA PHE A 44 10.73 -2.75 16.52
C PHE A 44 11.65 -2.06 15.51
N GLN A 45 12.95 -2.35 15.56
CA GLN A 45 13.90 -1.87 14.57
C GLN A 45 13.51 -2.32 13.16
N TYR A 46 13.14 -3.59 12.98
CA TYR A 46 12.66 -4.09 11.69
C TYR A 46 11.38 -3.38 11.24
N HIS A 47 10.38 -3.19 12.11
CA HIS A 47 9.16 -2.46 11.75
C HIS A 47 9.46 -1.02 11.33
N PHE A 48 10.32 -0.34 12.07
CA PHE A 48 10.70 1.04 11.78
C PHE A 48 11.41 1.16 10.42
N LEU A 49 12.39 0.29 10.16
CA LEU A 49 13.09 0.24 8.88
C LEU A 49 12.15 -0.13 7.73
N ALA A 50 11.24 -1.09 7.94
CA ALA A 50 10.23 -1.47 6.97
C ALA A 50 9.30 -0.29 6.62
N ILE A 51 8.82 0.45 7.62
CA ILE A 51 8.00 1.66 7.41
C ILE A 51 8.76 2.72 6.61
N ILE A 52 10.04 2.97 6.90
CA ILE A 52 10.86 3.93 6.15
C ILE A 52 11.03 3.49 4.70
N ALA A 53 11.40 2.23 4.48
CA ALA A 53 11.57 1.66 3.15
C ALA A 53 10.27 1.75 2.34
N LEU A 54 9.13 1.40 2.96
CA LEU A 54 7.81 1.52 2.35
C LEU A 54 7.46 2.96 1.99
N ARG A 55 7.70 3.92 2.89
CA ARG A 55 7.45 5.35 2.61
C ARG A 55 8.26 5.85 1.40
N ARG A 56 9.54 5.46 1.31
CA ARG A 56 10.40 5.81 0.16
C ARG A 56 9.88 5.18 -1.12
N LEU A 57 9.42 3.93 -1.07
CA LEU A 57 8.83 3.25 -2.21
C LEU A 57 7.53 3.93 -2.67
N ILE A 58 6.64 4.25 -1.74
CA ILE A 58 5.40 4.99 -2.03
C ILE A 58 5.70 6.32 -2.71
N ALA A 59 6.67 7.08 -2.21
CA ALA A 59 7.05 8.35 -2.81
C ALA A 59 7.55 8.18 -4.26
N ARG A 60 8.34 7.14 -4.54
CA ARG A 60 8.78 6.83 -5.91
C ARG A 60 7.61 6.44 -6.82
N ILE A 61 6.74 5.55 -6.36
CA ILE A 61 5.55 5.12 -7.12
C ILE A 61 4.67 6.33 -7.46
N HIS A 62 4.45 7.21 -6.48
CA HIS A 62 3.66 8.43 -6.66
C HIS A 62 4.27 9.38 -7.70
N ASN A 63 5.59 9.57 -7.68
CA ASN A 63 6.27 10.41 -8.66
C ASN A 63 6.17 9.83 -10.07
N VAL A 64 6.39 8.51 -10.24
CA VAL A 64 6.27 7.84 -11.54
C VAL A 64 4.86 7.99 -12.12
N ILE A 65 3.82 7.78 -11.30
CA ILE A 65 2.42 7.92 -11.75
C ILE A 65 2.14 9.35 -12.22
N HIS A 66 2.55 10.35 -11.46
CA HIS A 66 2.35 11.75 -11.84
C HIS A 66 3.17 12.19 -13.06
N GLU A 67 4.38 11.67 -13.21
CA GLU A 67 5.20 11.93 -14.40
C GLU A 67 4.54 11.35 -15.65
N CYS A 68 3.96 10.14 -15.56
CA CYS A 68 3.19 9.56 -16.66
C CYS A 68 1.96 10.40 -17.02
N GLU A 69 1.18 10.82 -16.01
CA GLU A 69 0.01 11.70 -16.23
C GLU A 69 0.41 13.01 -16.92
N ARG A 70 1.52 13.63 -16.49
CA ARG A 70 2.02 14.85 -17.13
C ARG A 70 2.54 14.63 -18.54
N ALA A 71 3.29 13.56 -18.78
CA ALA A 71 3.82 13.24 -20.10
C ALA A 71 2.69 13.09 -21.12
N MET A 72 1.61 12.39 -20.74
CA MET A 72 0.44 12.15 -21.58
C MET A 72 -0.40 13.41 -21.82
N GLN A 73 -0.39 14.38 -20.89
CA GLN A 73 -1.01 15.70 -21.10
C GLN A 73 -0.16 16.65 -21.96
N SER A 74 1.14 16.35 -22.14
CA SER A 74 2.11 17.28 -22.74
C SER A 74 2.48 16.99 -24.19
N GLU A 75 2.03 15.90 -24.81
CA GLU A 75 2.24 15.69 -26.25
C GLU A 75 1.41 16.71 -27.07
N PRO A 76 2.06 17.62 -27.83
CA PRO A 76 1.35 18.57 -28.67
C PRO A 76 0.95 17.91 -30.00
N LEU A 77 -0.30 18.15 -30.40
CA LEU A 77 -1.02 17.62 -31.57
C LEU A 77 -0.41 17.85 -32.99
N TRP A 78 0.85 18.25 -33.14
CA TRP A 78 1.40 18.68 -34.45
C TRP A 78 2.78 18.14 -34.85
N GLN A 79 3.37 17.17 -34.13
CA GLN A 79 4.61 16.54 -34.59
C GLN A 79 4.41 15.26 -35.43
N GLY A 80 3.15 14.88 -35.68
CA GLY A 80 2.77 13.72 -36.48
C GLY A 80 2.21 14.07 -37.87
N SER A 81 2.80 15.03 -38.58
CA SER A 81 2.55 15.16 -40.02
C SER A 81 3.85 15.50 -40.71
N GLY A 82 4.50 14.48 -41.27
CA GLY A 82 5.64 14.68 -42.16
C GLY A 82 5.18 15.46 -43.38
N SER A 83 5.36 16.78 -43.33
CA SER A 83 5.31 17.63 -44.50
C SER A 83 6.32 17.09 -45.50
N LEU A 84 5.79 16.62 -46.63
CA LEU A 84 6.56 16.30 -47.83
C LEU A 84 7.11 17.62 -48.40
N GLU A 85 8.17 18.15 -47.78
CA GLU A 85 8.92 19.25 -48.36
C GLU A 85 9.76 18.72 -49.52
N LYS A 86 9.37 19.19 -50.70
CA LYS A 86 9.96 18.89 -51.99
C LYS A 86 11.22 19.75 -52.12
N GLU A 87 12.38 19.15 -51.89
CA GLU A 87 13.70 19.72 -52.21
C GLU A 87 13.77 20.19 -53.67
N PRO A 88 14.38 21.35 -53.97
CA PRO A 88 14.99 21.62 -55.25
C PRO A 88 16.52 21.53 -55.18
N ASP A 89 17.07 20.92 -56.23
CA ASP A 89 18.47 20.64 -56.55
C ASP A 89 19.51 21.73 -56.22
N GLY A 90 20.69 21.30 -55.76
CA GLY A 90 21.91 22.10 -55.91
C GLY A 90 23.13 21.77 -55.02
N SER A 91 24.01 20.88 -55.51
CA SER A 91 25.47 21.02 -55.50
C SER A 91 26.28 21.18 -54.17
N THR A 92 27.02 20.09 -53.85
CA THR A 92 28.46 20.05 -53.48
C THR A 92 28.92 20.05 -52.00
N THR A 93 29.72 19.00 -51.72
CA THR A 93 30.77 18.78 -50.68
C THR A 93 30.40 18.46 -49.23
N GLY A 94 30.96 17.34 -48.75
CA GLY A 94 31.29 17.15 -47.32
C GLY A 94 30.99 15.76 -46.76
N THR A 95 31.94 14.84 -46.89
CA THR A 95 32.05 13.59 -46.12
C THR A 95 31.89 13.78 -44.61
N HIS A 96 31.06 12.97 -43.94
CA HIS A 96 31.50 12.07 -42.86
C HIS A 96 30.34 11.18 -42.36
N ALA A 97 30.58 9.87 -42.44
CA ALA A 97 29.72 8.82 -41.96
C ALA A 97 29.70 8.76 -40.42
N HIS A 98 28.51 8.69 -39.83
CA HIS A 98 28.30 7.91 -38.61
C HIS A 98 26.93 7.23 -38.66
N GLN A 99 27.01 5.92 -38.64
CA GLN A 99 25.96 4.92 -38.77
C GLN A 99 25.12 4.88 -37.49
N LYS A 100 23.82 5.22 -37.59
CA LYS A 100 22.84 4.90 -36.54
C LYS A 100 22.09 3.63 -36.94
N LEU A 101 22.38 2.59 -36.17
CA LEU A 101 21.81 1.25 -36.25
C LEU A 101 20.30 1.32 -35.96
N ALA A 102 19.49 0.87 -36.92
CA ALA A 102 18.07 0.62 -36.73
C ALA A 102 17.86 -0.43 -35.65
N THR A 103 16.96 -0.18 -34.70
CA THR A 103 16.37 -1.24 -33.88
C THR A 103 14.86 -1.12 -33.93
N SER A 104 14.28 -2.21 -34.42
CA SER A 104 12.89 -2.50 -34.76
C SER A 104 11.83 -1.93 -33.82
N THR A 105 10.90 -1.24 -34.46
CA THR A 105 9.48 -1.10 -34.14
C THR A 105 8.88 -2.35 -33.47
N VAL A 106 8.24 -2.17 -32.31
CA VAL A 106 7.04 -2.93 -31.93
C VAL A 106 5.89 -1.94 -32.02
N GLN A 107 5.14 -2.05 -33.11
CA GLN A 107 3.87 -1.34 -33.32
C GLN A 107 2.86 -1.94 -32.34
N ALA A 108 2.66 -1.27 -31.20
CA ALA A 108 1.39 -1.36 -30.50
C ALA A 108 0.38 -0.61 -31.36
N ALA A 109 -0.66 -1.33 -31.78
CA ALA A 109 -1.73 -0.81 -32.61
C ALA A 109 -2.32 0.45 -31.96
N SER A 110 -2.53 1.46 -32.80
CA SER A 110 -3.22 2.71 -32.50
C SER A 110 -4.65 2.44 -32.05
N GLU A 111 -4.88 2.36 -30.74
CA GLU A 111 -6.17 2.64 -30.14
C GLU A 111 -6.34 4.16 -30.14
N SER A 112 -7.47 4.69 -30.63
CA SER A 112 -7.73 6.13 -30.64
C SER A 112 -7.79 6.65 -29.19
N PHE A 113 -6.72 7.32 -28.76
CA PHE A 113 -6.34 7.55 -27.37
C PHE A 113 -6.63 8.99 -26.90
N ASP A 114 -7.72 9.62 -27.35
CA ASP A 114 -7.80 11.09 -27.26
C ASP A 114 -8.49 11.68 -26.00
N ASP A 115 -8.91 10.89 -25.00
CA ASP A 115 -9.70 11.49 -23.89
C ASP A 115 -9.29 11.10 -22.44
N TYR A 116 -8.52 10.03 -22.22
CA TYR A 116 -8.03 9.68 -20.87
C TYR A 116 -6.51 9.71 -20.77
N GLY A 117 -5.96 10.78 -20.18
CA GLY A 117 -4.52 10.97 -19.95
C GLY A 117 -3.95 10.33 -18.68
N GLY A 118 -4.55 9.24 -18.18
CA GLY A 118 -4.07 8.55 -16.97
C GLY A 118 -2.94 7.53 -17.25
N PRO A 119 -2.23 7.06 -16.21
CA PRO A 119 -1.03 6.24 -16.36
C PRO A 119 -1.32 4.91 -17.08
N PRO A 120 -0.41 4.42 -17.95
CA PRO A 120 -0.61 3.15 -18.64
C PRO A 120 -0.70 1.96 -17.67
N VAL A 121 -1.57 0.99 -17.96
CA VAL A 121 -1.76 -0.23 -17.15
C VAL A 121 -0.44 -0.97 -16.89
N ALA A 122 0.46 -1.02 -17.88
CA ALA A 122 1.77 -1.66 -17.74
C ALA A 122 2.63 -1.01 -16.65
N VAL A 123 2.60 0.33 -16.55
CA VAL A 123 3.32 1.09 -15.52
C VAL A 123 2.73 0.78 -14.15
N ILE A 124 1.41 0.78 -14.02
CA ILE A 124 0.71 0.44 -12.77
C ILE A 124 1.06 -0.99 -12.32
N ARG A 125 1.02 -1.97 -13.23
CA ARG A 125 1.39 -3.36 -12.93
C ARG A 125 2.83 -3.46 -12.42
N GLU A 126 3.76 -2.73 -13.02
CA GLU A 126 5.15 -2.68 -12.56
C GLU A 126 5.28 -2.04 -11.16
N MET A 127 4.57 -0.94 -10.89
CA MET A 127 4.59 -0.29 -9.57
C MET A 127 4.05 -1.22 -8.47
N VAL A 128 2.99 -1.96 -8.76
CA VAL A 128 2.44 -2.96 -7.82
C VAL A 128 3.40 -4.13 -7.64
N ARG A 129 4.03 -4.61 -8.71
CA ARG A 129 5.05 -5.66 -8.63
C ARG A 129 6.22 -5.25 -7.72
N GLN A 130 6.65 -3.98 -7.77
CA GLN A 130 7.68 -3.47 -6.86
C GLN A 130 7.21 -3.44 -5.41
N LEU A 131 5.95 -3.09 -5.16
CA LEU A 131 5.34 -3.11 -3.85
C LEU A 131 5.26 -4.54 -3.28
N ASP A 132 4.84 -5.51 -4.08
CA ASP A 132 4.82 -6.92 -3.71
C ASP A 132 6.22 -7.48 -3.47
N SER A 133 7.18 -7.12 -4.32
CA SER A 133 8.59 -7.47 -4.14
C SER A 133 9.15 -6.94 -2.81
N TRP A 134 8.83 -5.70 -2.45
CA TRP A 134 9.21 -5.14 -1.16
C TRP A 134 8.66 -5.97 0.01
N ARG A 135 7.38 -6.38 -0.05
CA ARG A 135 6.76 -7.24 0.97
C ARG A 135 7.42 -8.61 1.04
N ALA A 136 7.76 -9.20 -0.11
CA ALA A 136 8.42 -10.50 -0.20
C ALA A 136 9.85 -10.48 0.36
N LEU A 137 10.54 -9.34 0.35
CA LEU A 137 11.90 -9.17 0.88
C LEU A 137 11.94 -8.79 2.38
N LEU A 138 10.79 -8.67 3.04
CA LEU A 138 10.75 -8.40 4.47
C LEU A 138 11.32 -9.58 5.29
N PRO A 139 11.95 -9.30 6.45
CA PRO A 139 12.30 -10.34 7.40
C PRO A 139 11.09 -11.21 7.78
N ARG A 140 11.31 -12.50 8.02
CA ARG A 140 10.22 -13.45 8.33
C ARG A 140 9.24 -12.99 9.42
N PRO A 141 9.66 -12.35 10.52
CA PRO A 141 8.73 -11.88 11.54
C PRO A 141 7.84 -10.71 11.11
N LEU A 142 8.07 -10.12 9.95
CA LEU A 142 7.25 -9.06 9.36
C LEU A 142 6.53 -9.50 8.09
N GLN A 143 6.88 -10.65 7.52
CA GLN A 143 6.39 -11.08 6.24
C GLN A 143 4.94 -11.59 6.36
N TRP A 144 4.12 -11.30 5.34
CA TRP A 144 2.74 -11.80 5.21
C TRP A 144 2.37 -11.90 3.73
N SER A 145 1.32 -12.64 3.43
CA SER A 145 0.61 -12.70 2.14
C SER A 145 -0.83 -12.19 2.29
N ASP A 146 -1.57 -12.11 1.19
CA ASP A 146 -2.98 -11.65 1.28
C ASP A 146 -3.90 -12.65 1.99
N ASN A 147 -3.55 -13.93 2.00
CA ASN A 147 -4.36 -14.99 2.64
C ASN A 147 -4.25 -14.97 4.17
N ASP A 148 -3.09 -14.58 4.70
CA ASP A 148 -2.75 -14.51 6.13
C ASP A 148 -2.62 -13.05 6.59
N LYS A 149 -3.24 -12.12 5.87
CA LYS A 149 -3.26 -10.67 6.17
C LYS A 149 -3.67 -10.36 7.61
N PHE A 150 -4.51 -11.21 8.20
CA PHE A 150 -5.02 -11.04 9.56
C PHE A 150 -4.29 -11.85 10.61
N ASP A 151 -3.35 -12.72 10.21
CA ASP A 151 -2.73 -13.67 11.11
C ASP A 151 -1.49 -13.08 11.79
N PHE A 152 -1.11 -13.72 12.90
CA PHE A 152 0.16 -13.43 13.54
C PHE A 152 1.32 -13.68 12.57
N PRO A 153 2.39 -12.85 12.60
CA PRO A 153 3.57 -13.12 11.82
C PRO A 153 4.13 -14.52 12.08
N ALA A 154 4.92 -15.03 11.13
CA ALA A 154 5.56 -16.35 11.21
C ALA A 154 6.71 -16.38 12.24
N THR A 155 6.42 -16.11 13.52
CA THR A 155 7.32 -16.37 14.66
C THR A 155 6.90 -17.63 15.42
N ASP A 156 7.89 -18.21 16.11
CA ASP A 156 7.98 -19.57 16.65
C ASP A 156 6.63 -20.24 17.02
N PRO A 157 6.30 -21.42 16.42
CA PRO A 157 5.07 -22.17 16.70
C PRO A 157 4.85 -22.51 18.18
N MET A 158 5.88 -22.51 19.02
CA MET A 158 5.78 -22.85 20.45
C MET A 158 5.09 -21.79 21.31
N THR A 159 4.90 -20.57 20.80
CA THR A 159 4.26 -19.46 21.54
C THR A 159 2.79 -19.22 21.17
N ARG A 160 2.22 -19.99 20.23
CA ARG A 160 0.88 -19.72 19.69
C ARG A 160 -0.24 -20.39 20.48
N ARG A 161 -1.33 -19.65 20.66
CA ARG A 161 -2.67 -20.25 20.73
C ARG A 161 -3.05 -20.67 19.31
N PRO A 162 -3.29 -21.96 19.04
CA PRO A 162 -3.70 -22.39 17.71
C PRO A 162 -5.06 -21.77 17.36
N ASN A 163 -5.17 -21.18 16.16
CA ASN A 163 -6.40 -20.79 15.46
C ASN A 163 -7.04 -19.41 15.77
N GLU A 164 -6.33 -18.46 16.37
CA GLU A 164 -6.86 -17.09 16.54
C GLU A 164 -6.12 -16.08 15.63
N PRO A 165 -6.82 -15.30 14.78
CA PRO A 165 -6.18 -14.27 13.97
C PRO A 165 -5.66 -13.13 14.86
N LEU A 166 -4.60 -12.46 14.43
CA LEU A 166 -4.09 -11.26 15.10
C LEU A 166 -5.08 -10.10 15.00
N PHE A 167 -5.80 -10.00 13.89
CA PHE A 167 -6.79 -8.96 13.64
C PHE A 167 -8.17 -9.56 13.40
N SER A 168 -9.17 -9.03 14.09
CA SER A 168 -10.56 -9.46 13.95
C SER A 168 -11.49 -8.26 13.89
N VAL A 169 -12.61 -8.42 13.18
CA VAL A 169 -13.69 -7.41 13.12
C VAL A 169 -14.26 -7.17 14.53
N ASP A 170 -14.39 -8.23 15.32
CA ASP A 170 -14.81 -8.21 16.71
C ASP A 170 -13.66 -8.66 17.64
N GLN A 171 -13.45 -7.95 18.75
CA GLN A 171 -12.43 -8.29 19.75
C GLN A 171 -12.84 -9.50 20.62
N GLY A 172 -14.10 -9.92 20.56
CA GLY A 172 -14.64 -10.87 21.52
C GLY A 172 -14.65 -10.27 22.94
N PRO A 173 -14.86 -11.09 23.98
CA PRO A 173 -15.16 -10.58 25.32
C PRO A 173 -13.96 -9.99 26.08
N ILE A 174 -12.71 -10.24 25.66
CA ILE A 174 -11.52 -9.89 26.44
C ILE A 174 -10.57 -9.03 25.61
N PRO A 175 -10.28 -7.79 26.05
CA PRO A 175 -9.28 -6.96 25.39
C PRO A 175 -7.91 -7.62 25.36
N ILE A 176 -7.38 -7.86 24.16
CA ILE A 176 -6.06 -8.47 23.97
C ILE A 176 -4.97 -7.39 24.09
N GLY A 177 -4.20 -7.46 25.17
CA GLY A 177 -3.04 -6.61 25.41
C GLY A 177 -1.74 -7.26 24.94
N HIS A 178 -1.40 -7.16 23.65
CA HIS A 178 -0.08 -7.59 23.19
C HIS A 178 1.03 -6.71 23.77
N ARG A 179 2.14 -7.36 24.14
CA ARG A 179 3.32 -6.70 24.68
C ARG A 179 3.79 -5.61 23.70
N TYR A 180 4.07 -4.42 24.25
CA TYR A 180 4.53 -3.22 23.53
C TYR A 180 3.63 -2.76 22.37
N ASN A 181 2.37 -3.19 22.32
CA ASN A 181 1.43 -2.86 21.24
C ASN A 181 1.91 -3.28 19.85
N LEU A 182 2.51 -4.46 19.74
CA LEU A 182 2.91 -5.06 18.46
C LEU A 182 1.75 -5.08 17.45
N ASP A 183 0.53 -5.33 17.92
CA ASP A 183 -0.69 -5.25 17.11
C ASP A 183 -0.83 -3.92 16.39
N VAL A 184 -0.59 -2.79 17.07
CA VAL A 184 -0.74 -1.46 16.48
C VAL A 184 0.31 -1.22 15.40
N VAL A 185 1.57 -1.60 15.67
CA VAL A 185 2.67 -1.36 14.72
C VAL A 185 2.58 -2.28 13.51
N THR A 186 2.23 -3.55 13.71
CA THR A 186 1.96 -4.50 12.61
C THR A 186 0.75 -4.06 11.79
N ALA A 187 -0.34 -3.64 12.45
CA ALA A 187 -1.52 -3.12 11.76
C ALA A 187 -1.19 -1.90 10.91
N GLN A 188 -0.39 -0.98 11.44
CA GLN A 188 0.06 0.20 10.72
C GLN A 188 0.86 -0.17 9.48
N LEU A 189 1.83 -1.09 9.59
CA LEU A 189 2.65 -1.53 8.46
C LEU A 189 1.79 -2.16 7.36
N ARG A 190 0.97 -3.15 7.71
CA ARG A 190 0.10 -3.84 6.75
C ARG A 190 -0.91 -2.88 6.11
N THR A 191 -1.54 -2.02 6.92
CA THR A 191 -2.48 -1.01 6.42
C THR A 191 -1.81 -0.03 5.46
N ARG A 192 -0.59 0.43 5.75
CA ARG A 192 0.16 1.33 4.84
C ARG A 192 0.51 0.66 3.52
N PHE A 193 0.80 -0.64 3.51
CA PHE A 193 1.00 -1.40 2.28
C PHE A 193 -0.28 -1.45 1.43
N TYR A 194 -1.42 -1.80 2.05
CA TYR A 194 -2.70 -1.85 1.32
C TYR A 194 -3.17 -0.48 0.84
N TYR A 195 -2.92 0.56 1.62
CA TYR A 195 -3.15 1.93 1.19
C TYR A 195 -2.28 2.31 -0.02
N ALA A 196 -1.00 1.93 -0.01
CA ALA A 196 -0.12 2.15 -1.17
C ALA A 196 -0.66 1.46 -2.42
N ARG A 197 -1.06 0.19 -2.29
CA ARG A 197 -1.66 -0.57 -3.40
C ARG A 197 -2.94 0.08 -3.92
N PHE A 198 -3.81 0.56 -3.02
CA PHE A 198 -4.98 1.34 -3.40
C PHE A 198 -4.58 2.60 -4.17
N MET A 199 -3.63 3.39 -3.66
CA MET A 199 -3.19 4.63 -4.32
C MET A 199 -2.61 4.37 -5.71
N THR A 200 -1.91 3.25 -5.91
CA THR A 200 -1.41 2.84 -7.23
C THR A 200 -2.53 2.52 -8.21
N TYR A 201 -3.61 1.86 -7.77
CA TYR A 201 -4.76 1.55 -8.62
C TYR A 201 -5.83 2.64 -8.69
N ARG A 202 -5.76 3.67 -7.83
CA ARG A 202 -6.75 4.75 -7.73
C ARG A 202 -7.08 5.45 -9.06
N PRO A 203 -6.13 5.64 -10.01
CA PRO A 203 -6.46 6.23 -11.31
C PRO A 203 -7.60 5.50 -12.05
N PHE A 204 -7.75 4.18 -11.87
CA PHE A 204 -8.82 3.41 -12.51
C PHE A 204 -10.18 3.58 -11.81
N VAL A 205 -10.20 3.88 -10.51
CA VAL A 205 -11.44 4.29 -9.83
C VAL A 205 -11.91 5.63 -10.38
N TYR A 206 -10.97 6.57 -10.58
CA TYR A 206 -11.26 7.85 -11.22
C TYR A 206 -11.75 7.65 -12.66
N LYS A 207 -11.09 6.81 -13.46
CA LYS A 207 -11.52 6.48 -14.82
C LYS A 207 -12.93 5.91 -14.85
N ALA A 208 -13.26 4.95 -13.97
CA ALA A 208 -14.58 4.36 -13.90
C ALA A 208 -15.69 5.36 -13.54
N LEU A 209 -15.37 6.36 -12.72
CA LEU A 209 -16.32 7.40 -12.29
C LEU A 209 -16.53 8.52 -13.31
N HIS A 210 -15.51 8.87 -14.09
CA HIS A 210 -15.52 10.03 -14.98
C HIS A 210 -15.60 9.69 -16.47
N PHE A 211 -15.07 8.53 -16.86
CA PHE A 211 -14.98 8.06 -18.25
C PHE A 211 -15.40 6.59 -18.36
N PRO A 212 -16.61 6.22 -17.91
CA PRO A 212 -17.06 4.82 -17.87
C PRO A 212 -17.07 4.15 -19.24
N GLU A 213 -17.30 4.91 -20.31
CA GLU A 213 -17.27 4.45 -21.71
C GLU A 213 -15.88 4.06 -22.21
N LEU A 214 -14.82 4.55 -21.58
CA LEU A 214 -13.43 4.26 -21.95
C LEU A 214 -12.82 3.11 -21.14
N MET A 215 -13.62 2.43 -20.30
CA MET A 215 -13.15 1.34 -19.45
C MET A 215 -12.90 0.07 -20.26
N THR A 216 -11.62 -0.32 -20.33
CA THR A 216 -11.22 -1.63 -20.88
C THR A 216 -11.40 -2.74 -19.83
N PRO A 217 -11.38 -4.03 -20.23
CA PRO A 217 -11.40 -5.14 -19.27
C PRO A 217 -10.24 -5.09 -18.27
N ASP A 218 -9.06 -4.66 -18.72
CA ASP A 218 -7.88 -4.49 -17.87
C ASP A 218 -8.06 -3.35 -16.86
N ASP A 219 -8.67 -2.23 -17.27
CA ASP A 219 -9.02 -1.13 -16.37
C ASP A 219 -10.03 -1.57 -15.31
N CYS A 220 -11.05 -2.32 -15.71
CA CYS A 220 -12.06 -2.88 -14.79
C CYS A 220 -11.40 -3.76 -13.73
N ASN A 221 -10.47 -4.63 -14.13
CA ASN A 221 -9.73 -5.47 -13.20
C ASN A 221 -8.86 -4.63 -12.24
N CYS A 222 -8.14 -3.62 -12.74
CA CYS A 222 -7.37 -2.73 -11.89
C CYS A 222 -8.25 -1.90 -10.92
N CYS A 223 -9.42 -1.45 -11.37
CA CYS A 223 -10.41 -0.79 -10.53
C CYS A 223 -10.91 -1.73 -9.41
N ALA A 224 -11.24 -2.98 -9.74
CA ALA A 224 -11.66 -3.97 -8.76
C ALA A 224 -10.56 -4.25 -7.71
N LEU A 225 -9.29 -4.31 -8.14
CA LEU A 225 -8.13 -4.44 -7.24
C LEU A 225 -7.95 -3.20 -6.35
N ALA A 226 -8.30 -2.00 -6.82
CA ALA A 226 -8.31 -0.80 -5.99
C ALA A 226 -9.32 -0.94 -4.84
N ILE A 227 -10.55 -1.36 -5.14
CA ILE A 227 -11.60 -1.58 -4.14
C ILE A 227 -11.22 -2.69 -3.16
N LYS A 228 -10.67 -3.81 -3.66
CA LYS A 228 -10.14 -4.89 -2.80
C LYS A 228 -9.04 -4.41 -1.86
N SER A 229 -8.22 -3.45 -2.30
CA SER A 229 -7.12 -2.91 -1.49
C SER A 229 -7.56 -2.06 -0.31
N VAL A 230 -8.75 -1.46 -0.35
CA VAL A 230 -9.29 -0.67 0.77
C VAL A 230 -10.07 -1.51 1.78
N CYS A 231 -10.36 -2.77 1.44
CA CYS A 231 -11.14 -3.66 2.29
C CYS A 231 -10.37 -4.14 3.52
N LEU A 232 -11.09 -4.19 4.66
CA LEU A 232 -10.67 -4.80 5.92
C LEU A 232 -9.24 -4.39 6.33
N TRP A 233 -9.00 -3.10 6.53
CA TRP A 233 -7.69 -2.63 6.98
C TRP A 233 -7.45 -3.04 8.43
N PRO A 234 -6.33 -3.74 8.74
CA PRO A 234 -6.01 -4.18 10.11
C PRO A 234 -6.05 -3.06 11.15
N LEU A 235 -5.76 -1.82 10.75
CA LEU A 235 -5.83 -0.67 11.64
C LEU A 235 -7.24 -0.40 12.17
N ALA A 236 -8.28 -0.59 11.35
CA ALA A 236 -9.68 -0.40 11.75
C ALA A 236 -10.26 -1.59 12.53
N MET A 237 -9.50 -2.68 12.65
CA MET A 237 -9.91 -3.93 13.30
C MET A 237 -9.40 -3.96 14.74
N ALA A 238 -9.95 -4.86 15.56
CA ALA A 238 -9.39 -5.16 16.87
C ALA A 238 -8.08 -5.95 16.72
N PRO A 239 -7.11 -5.80 17.65
CA PRO A 239 -7.09 -4.87 18.79
C PRO A 239 -6.82 -3.37 18.52
N PRO A 240 -6.19 -2.92 17.41
CA PRO A 240 -5.85 -1.51 17.19
C PRO A 240 -7.02 -0.53 17.33
N LYS A 241 -8.23 -0.91 16.91
CA LYS A 241 -9.43 -0.09 17.07
C LYS A 241 -9.78 0.25 18.51
N ASN A 242 -9.30 -0.51 19.48
CA ASN A 242 -9.54 -0.23 20.90
C ASN A 242 -8.39 0.57 21.54
N LYS A 243 -7.36 0.87 20.74
CA LYS A 243 -6.17 1.62 21.13
C LYS A 243 -5.96 2.84 20.24
N LYS A 244 -7.03 3.46 19.72
CA LYS A 244 -6.97 4.56 18.73
C LYS A 244 -6.04 5.71 19.15
N ARG A 245 -5.96 6.01 20.45
CA ARG A 245 -5.06 7.04 21.01
C ARG A 245 -3.56 6.74 20.82
N LEU A 246 -3.19 5.48 20.63
CA LEU A 246 -1.82 5.05 20.33
C LEU A 246 -1.51 5.08 18.83
N VAL A 247 -2.52 5.27 17.98
CA VAL A 247 -2.33 5.34 16.53
C VAL A 247 -1.82 6.72 16.15
N PRO A 248 -0.62 6.83 15.57
CA PRO A 248 -0.06 8.12 15.19
C PRO A 248 -0.77 8.69 13.95
N HIS A 249 -0.77 10.01 13.84
CA HIS A 249 -1.30 10.76 12.69
C HIS A 249 -2.79 10.53 12.42
N MET A 250 -3.63 10.64 13.46
CA MET A 250 -5.09 10.46 13.37
C MET A 250 -5.72 11.24 12.20
N PHE A 251 -5.34 12.50 12.00
CA PHE A 251 -5.77 13.31 10.86
C PHE A 251 -5.63 12.59 9.50
N ALA A 252 -4.48 11.95 9.25
CA ALA A 252 -4.24 11.27 7.97
C ALA A 252 -5.14 10.04 7.81
N TRP A 253 -5.43 9.33 8.90
CA TRP A 253 -6.34 8.19 8.89
C TRP A 253 -7.79 8.62 8.71
N THR A 254 -8.21 9.68 9.39
CA THR A 254 -9.53 10.30 9.20
C THR A 254 -9.75 10.69 7.74
N GLN A 255 -8.79 11.37 7.12
CA GLN A 255 -8.88 11.75 5.70
C GLN A 255 -8.92 10.53 4.78
N SER A 256 -8.11 9.49 5.06
CA SER A 256 -8.09 8.25 4.30
C SER A 256 -9.42 7.50 4.40
N PHE A 257 -9.96 7.32 5.60
CA PHE A 257 -11.24 6.64 5.82
C PHE A 257 -12.40 7.41 5.22
N MET A 258 -12.43 8.75 5.35
CA MET A 258 -13.43 9.57 4.68
C MET A 258 -13.43 9.34 3.17
N GLY A 259 -12.26 9.44 2.52
CA GLY A 259 -12.15 9.23 1.07
C GLY A 259 -12.54 7.81 0.64
N ILE A 260 -12.15 6.79 1.42
CA ILE A 260 -12.51 5.40 1.15
C ILE A 260 -14.00 5.17 1.30
N LEU A 261 -14.61 5.66 2.38
CA LEU A 261 -16.06 5.52 2.60
C LEU A 261 -16.84 6.16 1.46
N LEU A 262 -16.45 7.35 1.00
CA LEU A 262 -17.08 7.95 -0.19
C LEU A 262 -16.99 7.01 -1.42
N ILE A 263 -15.81 6.43 -1.69
CA ILE A 263 -15.63 5.48 -2.80
C ILE A 263 -16.49 4.23 -2.62
N LEU A 264 -16.52 3.65 -1.41
CA LEU A 264 -17.34 2.47 -1.10
C LEU A 264 -18.83 2.79 -1.20
N ARG A 265 -19.27 4.01 -0.90
CA ARG A 265 -20.65 4.42 -1.16
C ARG A 265 -20.94 4.44 -2.67
N MET A 266 -20.00 4.93 -3.48
CA MET A 266 -20.15 4.97 -4.93
C MET A 266 -20.24 3.58 -5.58
N THR A 267 -19.74 2.51 -4.95
CA THR A 267 -19.93 1.14 -5.48
C THR A 267 -21.40 0.69 -5.44
N THR A 268 -22.25 1.39 -4.69
CA THR A 268 -23.71 1.15 -4.69
C THR A 268 -24.50 2.19 -5.46
N ALA A 269 -23.92 3.38 -5.70
CA ALA A 269 -24.62 4.52 -6.29
C ALA A 269 -24.25 4.78 -7.76
N ASN A 270 -23.11 4.27 -8.24
CA ASN A 270 -22.67 4.41 -9.62
C ASN A 270 -22.74 3.05 -10.34
N ASP A 271 -23.42 3.03 -11.48
CA ASP A 271 -23.67 1.79 -12.25
C ASP A 271 -22.38 1.12 -12.73
N CYS A 272 -21.38 1.91 -13.17
CA CYS A 272 -20.10 1.38 -13.63
C CYS A 272 -19.35 0.68 -12.50
N LEU A 273 -19.21 1.34 -11.35
CA LEU A 273 -18.54 0.75 -10.18
C LEU A 273 -19.30 -0.44 -9.60
N SER A 274 -20.64 -0.37 -9.53
CA SER A 274 -21.45 -1.51 -9.07
C SER A 274 -21.22 -2.72 -9.95
N ARG A 275 -21.27 -2.52 -11.27
CA ARG A 275 -21.01 -3.58 -12.26
C ARG A 275 -19.61 -4.18 -12.12
N ILE A 276 -18.58 -3.34 -11.97
CA ILE A 276 -17.19 -3.82 -11.76
C ILE A 276 -17.09 -4.69 -10.50
N VAL A 277 -17.73 -4.27 -9.40
CA VAL A 277 -17.74 -5.06 -8.15
C VAL A 277 -18.44 -6.40 -8.33
N ASP A 278 -19.55 -6.43 -9.06
CA ASP A 278 -20.36 -7.64 -9.23
C ASP A 278 -19.75 -8.62 -10.27
N GLU A 279 -19.18 -8.11 -11.38
CA GLU A 279 -18.69 -8.91 -12.51
C GLU A 279 -17.21 -9.33 -12.39
N ALA A 280 -16.35 -8.53 -11.76
CA ALA A 280 -14.92 -8.84 -11.72
C ALA A 280 -14.58 -10.02 -10.80
N HIS A 281 -15.48 -10.38 -9.88
CA HIS A 281 -15.30 -11.45 -8.89
C HIS A 281 -14.02 -11.32 -8.02
N VAL A 282 -13.47 -10.10 -7.90
CA VAL A 282 -12.26 -9.81 -7.10
C VAL A 282 -12.59 -9.46 -5.64
N VAL A 283 -13.71 -8.78 -5.40
CA VAL A 283 -14.14 -8.31 -4.08
C VAL A 283 -15.59 -8.69 -3.83
N GLY A 284 -15.90 -9.18 -2.63
CA GLY A 284 -17.26 -9.54 -2.25
C GLY A 284 -18.02 -8.37 -1.62
N ARG A 285 -19.34 -8.27 -1.86
CA ARG A 285 -20.19 -7.23 -1.24
C ARG A 285 -20.15 -7.28 0.29
N GLN A 286 -20.20 -8.47 0.88
CA GLN A 286 -20.08 -8.65 2.33
C GLN A 286 -18.76 -8.08 2.88
N GLU A 287 -17.66 -8.20 2.14
CA GLU A 287 -16.35 -7.66 2.54
C GLU A 287 -16.35 -6.12 2.51
N ILE A 288 -17.02 -5.53 1.51
CA ILE A 288 -17.22 -4.09 1.40
C ILE A 288 -18.08 -3.59 2.56
N GLU A 289 -19.22 -4.24 2.82
CA GLU A 289 -20.12 -3.93 3.94
C GLU A 289 -19.39 -3.97 5.29
N SER A 290 -18.68 -5.07 5.56
CA SER A 290 -17.87 -5.22 6.77
C SER A 290 -16.80 -4.12 6.89
N THR A 291 -16.22 -3.69 5.76
CA THR A 291 -15.24 -2.60 5.73
C THR A 291 -15.89 -1.26 6.05
N MET A 292 -17.07 -0.98 5.50
CA MET A 292 -17.81 0.25 5.79
C MET A 292 -18.15 0.31 7.28
N ASP A 293 -18.65 -0.79 7.86
CA ASP A 293 -19.03 -0.85 9.27
C ASP A 293 -17.85 -0.54 10.21
N ILE A 294 -16.70 -1.20 10.02
CA ILE A 294 -15.53 -0.97 10.89
C ILE A 294 -14.94 0.44 10.73
N MET A 295 -14.99 1.03 9.52
CA MET A 295 -14.49 2.38 9.27
C MET A 295 -15.46 3.44 9.81
N LEU A 296 -16.77 3.22 9.69
CA LEU A 296 -17.79 4.10 10.27
C LEU A 296 -17.73 4.05 11.80
N ASP A 297 -17.61 2.87 12.39
CA ASP A 297 -17.40 2.69 13.84
C ASP A 297 -16.14 3.44 14.30
N TRP A 298 -15.04 3.33 13.55
CA TRP A 298 -13.83 4.09 13.83
C TRP A 298 -14.07 5.61 13.81
N MET A 299 -14.71 6.11 12.74
CA MET A 299 -15.00 7.55 12.59
C MET A 299 -15.91 8.07 13.70
N ARG A 300 -16.92 7.27 14.11
CA ARG A 300 -17.83 7.58 15.21
C ARG A 300 -17.08 7.78 16.53
N ASP A 301 -16.09 6.94 16.82
CA ASP A 301 -15.31 7.05 18.05
C ASP A 301 -14.34 8.25 18.00
N VAL A 302 -13.70 8.47 16.86
CA VAL A 302 -12.67 9.51 16.72
C VAL A 302 -13.26 10.91 16.68
N LYS A 303 -14.51 11.08 16.24
CA LYS A 303 -15.19 12.39 16.23
C LYS A 303 -15.25 13.05 17.60
N GLN A 304 -15.19 12.27 18.68
CA GLN A 304 -15.20 12.78 20.07
C GLN A 304 -13.91 13.50 20.46
N VAL A 305 -12.81 13.31 19.72
CA VAL A 305 -11.47 13.80 20.07
C VAL A 305 -10.74 14.52 18.94
N ASP A 306 -11.27 14.51 17.71
CA ASP A 306 -10.67 15.10 16.52
C ASP A 306 -11.74 15.89 15.72
N GLY A 307 -11.57 17.20 15.58
CA GLY A 307 -12.53 18.08 14.90
C GLY A 307 -12.64 17.83 13.39
N ILE A 308 -11.63 17.25 12.74
CA ILE A 308 -11.74 16.84 11.33
C ILE A 308 -12.59 15.58 11.21
N ALA A 309 -12.52 14.68 12.19
CA ALA A 309 -13.41 13.53 12.25
C ALA A 309 -14.85 13.95 12.55
N GLU A 310 -15.05 14.95 13.43
CA GLU A 310 -16.36 15.58 13.68
C GLU A 310 -16.95 16.18 12.40
N TRP A 311 -16.19 17.02 11.69
CA TRP A 311 -16.62 17.58 10.41
C TRP A 311 -16.95 16.49 9.38
N SER A 312 -16.09 15.47 9.26
CA SER A 312 -16.29 14.35 8.33
C SER A 312 -17.54 13.54 8.69
N TRP A 313 -17.83 13.36 9.98
CA TRP A 313 -19.01 12.65 10.47
C TRP A 313 -20.30 13.34 10.04
N GLY A 314 -20.34 14.67 10.07
CA GLY A 314 -21.51 15.44 9.61
C GLY A 314 -21.87 15.20 8.13
N ILE A 315 -20.92 14.70 7.32
CA ILE A 315 -21.17 14.27 5.94
C ILE A 315 -21.52 12.78 5.88
N LEU A 316 -20.77 11.93 6.60
CA LEU A 316 -20.92 10.48 6.55
C LEU A 316 -22.24 9.99 7.16
N GLU A 317 -22.65 10.54 8.29
CA GLU A 317 -23.87 10.16 9.00
C GLU A 317 -25.13 10.20 8.11
N PRO A 318 -25.47 11.32 7.45
CA PRO A 318 -26.60 11.36 6.53
C PRO A 318 -26.38 10.54 5.26
N LEU A 319 -25.15 10.49 4.73
CA LEU A 319 -24.84 9.76 3.49
C LEU A 319 -25.11 8.25 3.60
N TYR A 320 -24.87 7.71 4.80
CA TYR A 320 -25.09 6.31 5.15
C TYR A 320 -26.44 6.04 5.82
N GLY A 321 -27.28 7.07 6.02
CA GLY A 321 -28.59 6.92 6.65
C GLY A 321 -28.51 6.44 8.11
N LEU A 322 -27.44 6.80 8.82
CA LEU A 322 -27.28 6.45 10.22
C LEU A 322 -28.21 7.33 11.06
N GLN A 323 -28.87 6.75 12.07
CA GLN A 323 -29.75 7.51 12.96
C GLN A 323 -28.88 8.48 13.80
N PRO A 324 -29.28 9.77 13.91
CA PRO A 324 -28.59 10.69 14.82
C PRO A 324 -28.82 10.23 16.26
N GLU A 325 -27.73 10.10 17.02
CA GLU A 325 -27.74 9.76 18.45
C GLU A 325 -28.23 10.91 19.34
#